data_AF-A0A1Y3P2W3-F1
#
_entry.id   AF-A0A1Y3P2W3-F1
#
_cell.length_a   1.000
_cell.length_b   1.000
_cell.length_c   1.000
_cell.angle_alpha   90.00
_cell.angle_beta   90.00
_cell.angle_gamma   90.00
#
_symmetry.space_group_name_H-M   'P 1'
#
loop_
_entity.id
_entity.type
_entity.pdbx_description
1 polymer ?
#
loop_
_entity_poly.entity_id
_entity_poly.type
_entity_poly.pdbx_seq_one_letter_code
_entity_poly.pdbx_strand_id
1 'polypeptide(L)' 'MPALYIMIPAALLLVGVAIYIFFWAVDSGQYDDMEGPAHSILFDDQDPKHQAAVDEVASQKKGESDV' A
#
# COMPACT_ATOMS: atom_id res chain seq x y z
N MET A 1 39.87 -28.64 14.84
CA MET A 1 38.90 -27.89 14.01
C MET A 1 37.78 -27.35 14.90
N PRO A 2 37.90 -26.12 15.45
CA PRO A 2 36.93 -25.56 16.41
C PRO A 2 35.80 -24.71 15.79
N ALA A 3 35.73 -24.56 14.46
CA ALA A 3 34.80 -23.63 13.80
C ALA A 3 33.32 -23.89 14.15
N LEU A 4 32.94 -25.15 14.39
CA LEU A 4 31.58 -25.52 14.79
C LEU A 4 31.14 -24.85 16.10
N TYR A 5 32.06 -24.62 17.05
CA TYR A 5 31.75 -23.97 18.32
C TYR A 5 31.36 -22.49 18.16
N ILE A 6 31.75 -21.86 17.06
CA ILE A 6 31.41 -20.46 16.76
C ILE A 6 30.20 -20.42 15.83
N MET A 7 30.15 -21.30 14.83
CA MET A 7 29.07 -21.31 13.83
C MET A 7 27.72 -21.72 14.41
N ILE A 8 27.67 -22.69 15.34
CA ILE A 8 26.40 -23.14 15.92
C ILE A 8 25.73 -22.01 16.73
N PRO A 9 26.42 -21.35 17.69
CA PRO A 9 25.83 -20.22 18.41
C PRO A 9 25.49 -19.05 17.49
N ALA A 10 26.35 -18.73 16.52
CA ALA A 10 26.09 -17.65 15.57
C ALA A 10 24.82 -17.90 14.74
N ALA A 11 24.62 -19.14 14.28
CA ALA A 11 23.41 -19.53 13.55
C ALA A 11 22.15 -19.45 14.42
N LEU A 12 22.22 -19.92 15.67
CA LEU A 12 21.11 -19.82 16.62
C LEU A 12 20.74 -18.36 16.90
N LEU A 13 21.74 -17.48 17.04
CA LEU A 13 21.54 -16.05 17.26
C LEU A 13 20.87 -15.41 16.03
N LEU A 14 21.33 -15.74 14.82
CA LEU A 14 20.73 -15.27 13.57
C LEU A 14 19.26 -15.70 13.43
N VAL A 15 18.97 -16.98 13.70
CA VAL A 15 17.59 -17.50 13.68
C VAL A 15 16.74 -16.82 14.74
N GLY A 16 17.27 -16.63 15.96
CA GLY A 16 16.56 -15.92 17.03
C GLY A 16 16.22 -14.48 16.67
N VAL A 17 17.16 -13.74 16.06
CA VAL A 17 16.93 -12.37 15.58
C VAL A 17 15.90 -12.35 14.45
N ALA A 18 15.98 -13.28 13.50
CA ALA A 18 15.03 -13.37 12.40
C ALA A 18 13.60 -13.63 12.93
N ILE A 19 13.45 -14.55 13.88
CA ILE A 19 12.16 -14.84 14.52
C ILE A 19 11.64 -13.60 15.26
N TYR A 20 12.49 -12.91 16.03
CA TYR A 20 12.11 -11.70 16.75
C TYR A 20 11.61 -10.61 15.80
N ILE A 21 12.34 -10.33 14.72
CA ILE A 21 11.95 -9.33 13.71
C ILE A 21 10.65 -9.75 13.01
N PHE A 22 10.48 -11.03 12.70
CA PHE A 22 9.26 -11.54 12.07
C PHE A 22 8.02 -11.28 12.95
N PHE A 23 8.08 -11.64 14.24
CA PHE A 23 6.96 -11.40 15.14
C PHE A 23 6.69 -9.91 15.38
N TRP A 24 7.74 -9.10 15.47
CA TRP A 24 7.60 -7.64 15.57
C TRP A 24 6.91 -7.05 14.32
N ALA A 25 7.28 -7.50 13.12
CA ALA A 25 6.65 -7.04 11.88
C ALA A 25 5.18 -7.46 11.76
N VAL A 26 4.85 -8.67 12.21
CA VAL A 26 3.46 -9.17 12.26
C VAL A 26 2.61 -8.33 13.23
N ASP A 27 3.13 -8.03 14.42
CA ASP A 27 2.44 -7.21 15.43
C ASP A 27 2.34 -5.73 15.02
N SER A 28 3.28 -5.24 14.20
CA SER A 28 3.29 -3.86 13.68
C SER A 28 2.14 -3.53 12.71
N GLY A 29 1.21 -4.46 12.45
CA GLY A 29 0.01 -4.17 11.67
C GLY A 29 0.28 -3.81 10.20
N GLN A 30 1.44 -4.19 9.65
CA GLN A 30 1.80 -3.82 8.27
C GLN A 30 0.90 -4.46 7.19
N TYR A 31 0.02 -5.38 7.58
CA TYR A 31 -0.99 -5.99 6.71
C TYR A 31 -2.31 -5.22 6.66
N ASP A 32 -2.53 -4.27 7.58
CA ASP A 32 -3.76 -3.47 7.65
C ASP A 32 -3.82 -2.42 6.52
N ASP A 33 -2.68 -2.04 5.95
CA ASP A 33 -2.56 -1.07 4.85
C ASP A 33 -2.57 -1.73 3.45
N MET A 34 -2.76 -3.05 3.36
CA MET A 34 -2.96 -3.73 2.06
C MET A 34 -4.40 -3.57 1.53
N GLU A 35 -5.31 -2.96 2.31
CA GLU A 35 -6.70 -2.69 1.92
C GLU A 35 -6.90 -1.33 1.21
N GLY A 36 -5.85 -0.51 1.11
CA GLY A 36 -5.92 0.89 0.70
C GLY A 36 -6.37 1.20 -0.75
N PRO A 37 -5.90 0.51 -1.82
CA PRO A 37 -6.16 1.00 -3.20
C PRO A 37 -7.39 0.41 -3.89
N ALA A 38 -7.95 -0.70 -3.41
CA ALA A 38 -9.03 -1.40 -4.12
C ALA A 38 -10.39 -0.68 -4.00
N HIS A 39 -10.60 0.07 -2.91
CA HIS A 39 -11.83 0.81 -2.68
C HIS A 39 -11.86 2.21 -3.31
N SER A 40 -10.72 2.81 -3.63
CA SER A 40 -10.70 4.11 -4.33
C SER A 40 -11.14 3.98 -5.78
N ILE A 41 -10.70 2.93 -6.49
CA ILE A 41 -10.98 2.78 -7.93
C ILE A 41 -12.48 2.58 -8.25
N LEU A 42 -13.26 2.06 -7.29
CA LEU A 42 -14.70 1.79 -7.48
C LEU A 42 -15.59 3.00 -7.14
N PHE A 43 -15.07 3.97 -6.37
CA PHE A 43 -15.83 5.14 -5.91
C PHE A 43 -15.30 6.48 -6.45
N ASP A 44 -14.27 6.48 -7.29
CA ASP A 44 -13.74 7.69 -7.96
C ASP A 44 -14.80 8.43 -8.80
N ASP A 45 -15.80 7.71 -9.34
CA ASP A 45 -16.93 8.29 -10.08
C ASP A 45 -17.87 9.14 -9.19
N GLN A 46 -17.80 8.97 -7.87
CA GLN A 46 -18.56 9.75 -6.89
C GLN A 46 -17.76 10.91 -6.30
N ASP A 47 -16.50 11.12 -6.71
CA ASP A 47 -15.73 12.26 -6.25
C ASP A 47 -16.37 13.57 -6.80
N PRO A 48 -16.80 14.50 -5.92
CA PRO A 48 -17.37 15.78 -6.36
C PRO A 48 -16.41 16.60 -7.25
N LYS A 49 -15.09 16.38 -7.15
CA LYS A 49 -14.11 16.98 -8.06
C LYS A 49 -14.18 16.39 -9.46
N HIS A 50 -14.47 15.09 -9.58
CA HIS A 50 -14.66 14.45 -10.88
C HIS A 50 -15.93 15.00 -11.54
N GLN A 51 -17.06 15.04 -10.82
CA GLN A 51 -18.33 15.57 -11.32
C GLN A 51 -18.23 17.02 -11.80
N ALA A 52 -17.57 17.88 -11.03
CA ALA A 52 -17.35 19.28 -11.42
C ALA A 52 -16.55 19.41 -12.73
N ALA A 53 -15.55 18.55 -12.95
CA ALA A 53 -14.79 18.54 -14.20
C ALA A 53 -15.63 18.05 -15.39
N VAL A 54 -16.53 17.08 -15.20
CA VAL A 54 -17.43 16.61 -16.28
C VAL A 54 -18.44 17.69 -16.67
N ASP A 55 -18.98 18.42 -15.69
CA ASP A 55 -19.93 19.52 -15.90
C ASP A 55 -19.28 20.72 -16.62
N GLU A 56 -18.02 21.03 -16.32
CA GLU A 56 -17.26 22.09 -16.98
C GLU A 56 -16.99 21.75 -18.47
N VAL A 57 -16.62 20.50 -18.76
CA VAL A 57 -16.42 20.04 -20.14
C VAL A 57 -17.75 19.99 -20.91
N ALA A 58 -18.85 19.59 -20.27
CA ALA A 58 -20.17 19.55 -20.89
C ALA A 58 -20.70 20.97 -21.22
N SER A 59 -20.44 21.95 -20.35
CA SER A 59 -20.86 23.34 -20.55
C SER A 59 -20.03 24.05 -21.62
N GLN A 60 -18.72 23.78 -21.73
CA GLN A 60 -17.89 24.28 -22.83
C GLN A 60 -18.32 23.73 -24.19
N LYS A 61 -18.63 22.44 -24.27
CA LYS A 61 -19.05 21.80 -25.53
C LYS A 61 -20.38 22.33 -26.06
N LYS A 62 -21.28 22.72 -25.15
CA LYS A 62 -22.57 23.33 -25.48
C LYS A 62 -22.42 24.78 -25.97
N GLY A 63 -21.47 25.53 -25.41
CA GLY A 63 -21.15 26.89 -25.85
C GLY A 63 -20.51 26.94 -27.24
N GLU A 64 -19.69 25.94 -27.60
CA GLU A 64 -19.04 25.84 -28.91
C GLU A 64 -20.00 25.39 -30.03
N SER A 65 -21.06 24.63 -29.71
CA SER A 65 -22.03 24.13 -30.70
C SER A 65 -23.11 25.15 -31.10
N ASP A 66 -23.24 26.25 -30.36
CA ASP A 66 -24.22 27.32 -30.60
C ASP A 66 -23.60 28.53 -31.36
N VAL A 67 -22.35 28.43 -31.82
CA VAL A 67 -21.63 29.42 -32.66
C VAL A 67 -21.43 28.87 -34.07
#